data_AF-A0A9P7CXG1-F1
#
_entry.id   AF-A0A9P7CXG1-F1
#
_cell.length_a   1.000
_cell.length_b   1.000
_cell.length_c   1.000
_cell.angle_alpha   90.00
_cell.angle_beta   90.00
_cell.angle_gamma   90.00
#
_symmetry.space_group_name_H-M   'P 1'
#
loop_
_entity.id
_entity.type
_entity.pdbx_description
1 polymer ?
#
loop_
_entity_poly.entity_id
_entity_poly.type
_entity_poly.pdbx_seq_one_letter_code
_entity_poly.pdbx_strand_id
1 'polypeptide(L)'
;MFPHLVPLMRVARQWRQLKIMKWHGFGHHSDTPSTGELALFCPACPQPGINVLLSGDESLDDWKFTWPFVIDGNFKAEHLHPIKPFDEVWLSDGLGFMAADMVEKSSCNNHRAVNQANAARHKLESTGIGGVACARHGCFVPHSMVDFQKGKRQATCAIPHSRVNHASLADK
;
A
#
# COMPACT_ATOMS: atom_id res chain seq x y z
N MET A 1 7.40 -10.19 -26.14
CA MET A 1 6.54 -9.00 -25.87
C MET A 1 6.21 -8.37 -27.20
N PHE A 2 4.94 -8.20 -27.55
CA PHE A 2 4.53 -7.66 -28.84
C PHE A 2 4.80 -6.14 -28.89
N PRO A 3 5.73 -5.66 -29.72
CA PRO A 3 6.20 -4.26 -29.66
C PRO A 3 5.10 -3.23 -29.98
N HIS A 4 4.06 -3.64 -30.71
CA HIS A 4 2.93 -2.77 -31.04
C HIS A 4 1.95 -2.52 -29.88
N LEU A 5 1.98 -3.31 -28.80
CA LEU A 5 1.09 -3.12 -27.64
C LEU A 5 1.64 -2.10 -26.62
N VAL A 6 2.92 -1.75 -26.72
CA VAL A 6 3.57 -0.84 -25.75
C VAL A 6 2.91 0.55 -25.71
N PRO A 7 2.60 1.20 -26.85
CA PRO A 7 1.89 2.49 -26.84
C PRO A 7 0.49 2.38 -26.22
N LEU A 8 -0.26 1.32 -26.53
CA LEU A 8 -1.61 1.10 -25.99
C LEU A 8 -1.57 0.95 -24.46
N MET A 9 -0.62 0.16 -23.94
CA MET A 9 -0.46 -0.02 -22.49
C MET A 9 -0.09 1.29 -21.78
N ARG A 10 0.73 2.15 -22.40
CA ARG A 10 1.06 3.48 -21.87
C ARG A 10 -0.17 4.38 -21.80
N VAL A 11 -0.94 4.46 -22.88
CA VAL A 11 -2.19 5.24 -22.93
C VAL A 11 -3.19 4.71 -21.90
N ALA A 12 -3.33 3.39 -21.77
CA ALA A 12 -4.20 2.77 -20.76
C ALA A 12 -3.76 3.06 -19.32
N ARG A 13 -2.46 3.18 -19.04
CA ARG A 13 -1.94 3.61 -17.72
C ARG A 13 -2.27 5.07 -17.45
N GLN A 14 -2.00 5.96 -18.40
CA GLN A 14 -2.30 7.40 -18.27
C GLN A 14 -3.80 7.63 -18.10
N TRP A 15 -4.65 6.94 -18.87
CA TRP A 15 -6.09 7.01 -18.74
C TRP A 15 -6.57 6.59 -17.34
N ARG A 16 -6.06 5.47 -16.81
CA ARG A 16 -6.38 5.03 -15.44
C ARG A 16 -5.97 6.06 -14.39
N GLN A 17 -4.81 6.70 -14.57
CA GLN A 17 -4.36 7.78 -13.69
C GLN A 17 -5.30 8.99 -13.76
N LEU A 18 -5.69 9.44 -14.94
CA LEU A 18 -6.62 10.56 -15.09
C LEU A 18 -8.00 10.23 -14.49
N LYS A 19 -8.45 8.98 -14.63
CA LYS A 19 -9.69 8.51 -14.03
C LYS A 19 -9.65 8.52 -12.51
N ILE A 20 -8.58 8.04 -11.88
CA ILE A 20 -8.46 8.03 -10.42
C ILE A 20 -8.39 9.46 -9.87
N MET A 21 -7.60 10.34 -10.50
CA MET A 21 -7.52 11.77 -10.13
C MET A 21 -8.89 12.43 -10.23
N LYS A 22 -9.62 12.20 -11.32
CA LYS A 22 -10.98 12.74 -11.50
C LYS A 22 -11.95 12.24 -10.42
N TRP A 23 -11.92 10.95 -10.10
CA TRP A 23 -12.84 10.38 -9.11
C TRP A 23 -12.58 10.88 -7.69
N HIS A 24 -11.33 11.23 -7.37
CA HIS A 24 -10.94 11.78 -6.07
C HIS A 24 -10.96 13.33 -6.04
N GLY A 25 -11.45 13.99 -7.09
CA GLY A 25 -11.58 15.45 -7.14
C GLY A 25 -10.33 16.21 -7.62
N PHE A 26 -9.21 15.54 -7.88
CA PHE A 26 -7.96 16.15 -8.33
C PHE A 26 -7.88 16.39 -9.85
N GLY A 27 -8.98 16.24 -10.58
CA GLY A 27 -8.99 16.39 -12.04
C GLY A 27 -8.92 17.85 -12.54
N HIS A 28 -9.28 18.82 -11.70
CA HIS A 28 -9.43 20.23 -12.08
C HIS A 28 -8.67 21.22 -11.19
N HIS A 29 -8.02 20.73 -10.14
CA HIS A 29 -7.23 21.53 -9.20
C HIS A 29 -5.74 21.29 -9.44
N SER A 30 -4.91 22.29 -9.15
CA SER A 30 -3.44 22.14 -9.16
C SER A 30 -2.91 21.41 -7.93
N ASP A 31 -3.78 21.09 -6.98
CA ASP A 31 -3.42 20.44 -5.74
C ASP A 31 -2.94 19.01 -5.99
N THR A 32 -1.85 18.64 -5.33
CA THR A 32 -1.33 17.28 -5.36
C THR A 32 -2.01 16.45 -4.26
N PRO A 33 -2.54 15.26 -4.57
CA PRO A 33 -3.06 14.35 -3.56
C PRO A 33 -2.02 14.08 -2.48
N SER A 34 -2.46 14.00 -1.24
CA SER A 34 -1.65 13.52 -0.13
C SER A 34 -1.48 12.01 -0.17
N THR A 35 -0.61 11.52 0.68
CA THR A 35 -0.28 10.10 0.83
C THR A 35 -1.53 9.24 1.08
N GLY A 36 -1.75 8.26 0.20
CA GLY A 36 -2.91 7.34 0.26
C GLY A 36 -4.27 7.96 -0.10
N GLU A 37 -4.33 9.23 -0.49
CA GLU A 37 -5.60 9.94 -0.72
C GLU A 37 -6.34 9.50 -1.98
N LEU A 38 -5.62 8.91 -2.95
CA LEU A 38 -6.21 8.29 -4.15
C LEU A 38 -6.70 6.86 -3.90
N ALA A 39 -6.79 6.41 -2.65
CA ALA A 39 -7.31 5.10 -2.29
C ALA A 39 -8.46 5.19 -1.28
N LEU A 40 -9.55 4.49 -1.59
CA LEU A 40 -10.69 4.37 -0.69
C LEU A 40 -10.42 3.26 0.33
N PHE A 41 -10.57 3.59 1.61
CA PHE A 41 -10.66 2.57 2.64
C PHE A 41 -12.03 1.88 2.62
N CYS A 42 -12.12 0.73 3.29
CA CYS A 42 -13.27 -0.17 3.29
C CYS A 42 -14.63 0.56 3.40
N PRO A 43 -15.41 0.66 2.31
CA PRO A 43 -16.66 1.43 2.30
C PRO A 43 -17.74 0.85 3.23
N ALA A 44 -17.66 -0.45 3.51
CA ALA A 44 -18.58 -1.16 4.40
C ALA A 44 -18.21 -1.03 5.88
N CYS A 45 -16.97 -0.66 6.21
CA CYS A 45 -16.61 -0.38 7.59
C CYS A 45 -17.22 0.95 8.04
N PRO A 46 -17.68 1.05 9.30
CA PRO A 46 -18.04 2.32 9.90
C PRO A 46 -16.84 3.27 9.85
N GLN A 47 -17.03 4.45 9.26
CA GLN A 47 -16.03 5.52 9.14
C GLN A 47 -16.67 6.83 9.63
N PRO A 48 -16.44 7.18 10.91
CA PRO A 48 -16.93 8.41 11.51
C PRO A 48 -16.57 9.65 10.66
N GLY A 49 -17.57 10.49 10.38
CA GLY A 49 -17.42 11.69 9.55
C GLY A 49 -17.37 11.43 8.04
N ILE A 50 -17.40 10.17 7.59
CA ILE A 50 -17.43 9.80 6.17
C ILE A 50 -18.78 9.15 5.84
N ASN A 51 -19.06 7.97 6.40
CA ASN A 51 -20.30 7.22 6.16
C ASN A 51 -21.09 6.95 7.45
N VAL A 52 -20.57 7.37 8.61
CA VAL A 52 -21.29 7.35 9.89
C VAL A 52 -21.23 8.74 10.50
N LEU A 53 -22.40 9.30 10.79
CA LEU A 53 -22.55 10.53 11.56
C LEU A 53 -22.63 10.13 13.04
N LEU A 54 -21.61 10.49 13.81
CA LEU A 54 -21.65 10.26 15.25
C LEU A 54 -22.67 11.19 15.89
N SER A 55 -23.58 10.62 16.66
CA SER A 55 -24.43 11.40 17.57
C SER A 55 -23.60 11.79 18.80
N GLY A 56 -23.96 12.88 19.48
CA GLY A 56 -23.18 13.41 20.63
C GLY A 56 -22.95 12.42 21.78
N ASP A 57 -23.75 11.35 21.86
CA ASP A 57 -23.69 10.34 22.92
C ASP A 57 -22.97 9.04 22.50
N GLU A 58 -22.52 8.91 21.24
CA GLU A 58 -21.88 7.69 20.74
C GLU A 58 -20.36 7.71 20.97
N SER A 59 -19.86 6.72 21.71
CA SER A 59 -18.43 6.54 21.93
C SER A 59 -17.76 5.83 20.74
N LEU A 60 -16.58 6.33 20.34
CA LEU A 60 -15.72 5.69 19.34
C LEU A 60 -15.10 4.36 19.82
N ASP A 61 -15.24 4.06 21.11
CA ASP A 61 -14.74 2.84 21.74
C ASP A 61 -15.70 1.65 21.57
N ASP A 62 -16.89 1.86 20.99
CA ASP A 62 -17.80 0.76 20.68
C ASP A 62 -17.17 -0.19 19.65
N TRP A 63 -17.42 -1.50 19.81
CA TRP A 63 -16.84 -2.57 18.98
C TRP A 63 -17.16 -2.40 17.48
N LYS A 64 -18.23 -1.67 17.18
CA LYS A 64 -18.67 -1.31 15.83
C LYS A 64 -17.59 -0.52 15.09
N PHE A 65 -16.92 0.42 15.78
CA PHE A 65 -15.87 1.28 15.25
C PHE A 65 -14.47 0.63 15.30
N THR A 66 -14.33 -0.52 15.97
CA THR A 66 -13.08 -1.28 15.91
C THR A 66 -12.83 -1.82 14.50
N TRP A 67 -11.67 -1.51 13.93
CA TRP A 67 -11.24 -2.05 12.64
C TRP A 67 -10.24 -3.19 12.85
N PRO A 68 -10.65 -4.47 12.70
CA PRO A 68 -9.68 -5.55 12.70
C PRO A 68 -8.93 -5.55 11.36
N PHE A 69 -7.61 -5.70 11.43
CA PHE A 69 -6.73 -5.75 10.28
C PHE A 69 -6.10 -7.14 10.15
N VAL A 70 -5.88 -7.56 8.91
CA VAL A 70 -5.08 -8.73 8.57
C VAL A 70 -3.88 -8.27 7.74
N ILE A 71 -2.72 -8.84 8.02
CA ILE A 71 -1.48 -8.59 7.28
C ILE A 71 -1.11 -9.89 6.58
N ASP A 72 -0.91 -9.82 5.27
CA ASP A 72 -0.46 -10.95 4.48
C ASP A 72 0.62 -10.53 3.49
N GLY A 73 1.41 -11.50 3.04
CA GLY A 73 2.50 -11.29 2.10
C GLY A 73 2.60 -12.40 1.06
N ASN A 74 2.57 -12.02 -0.22
CA ASN A 74 2.85 -12.91 -1.32
C ASN A 74 4.33 -12.85 -1.70
N PHE A 75 5.10 -13.84 -1.24
CA PHE A 75 6.54 -13.99 -1.51
C PHE A 75 6.88 -14.58 -2.90
N LYS A 76 5.88 -14.69 -3.79
CA LYS A 76 6.05 -15.15 -5.17
C LYS A 76 5.67 -14.08 -6.20
N ALA A 77 5.24 -12.89 -5.74
CA ALA A 77 5.01 -11.73 -6.60
C ALA A 77 6.35 -11.09 -6.97
N GLU A 78 7.11 -11.76 -7.82
CA GLU A 78 8.43 -11.33 -8.24
C GLU A 78 8.34 -10.26 -9.34
N HIS A 79 9.05 -9.14 -9.15
CA HIS A 79 9.22 -8.11 -10.16
C HIS A 79 10.68 -8.09 -10.63
N LEU A 80 10.88 -8.14 -11.95
CA LEU A 80 12.22 -8.05 -12.55
C LEU A 80 12.62 -6.60 -12.68
N HIS A 81 13.92 -6.32 -12.59
CA HIS A 81 14.41 -4.99 -12.92
C HIS A 81 14.03 -4.64 -14.37
N PRO A 82 13.52 -3.44 -14.60
CA PRO A 82 13.23 -2.99 -15.94
C PRO A 82 14.52 -2.86 -16.76
N ILE A 83 14.42 -3.12 -18.06
CA ILE A 83 15.58 -3.02 -18.98
C ILE A 83 16.10 -1.58 -19.04
N LYS A 84 15.22 -0.59 -18.85
CA LYS A 84 15.52 0.84 -18.87
C LYS A 84 14.82 1.53 -17.69
N PRO A 85 15.39 1.49 -16.48
CA PRO A 85 14.76 2.05 -15.27
C PRO A 85 14.45 3.56 -15.41
N PHE A 86 15.28 4.30 -16.13
CA PHE A 86 15.07 5.74 -16.37
C PHE A 86 13.85 6.07 -17.23
N ASP A 87 13.35 5.12 -18.02
CA ASP A 87 12.15 5.30 -18.85
C ASP A 87 10.86 4.99 -18.05
N GLU A 88 10.98 4.51 -16.81
CA GLU A 88 9.85 4.15 -15.96
C GLU A 88 9.50 5.29 -15.01
N VAL A 89 8.29 5.81 -15.16
CA VAL A 89 7.77 6.90 -14.33
C VAL A 89 6.64 6.36 -13.46
N TRP A 90 6.77 6.55 -12.15
CA TRP A 90 5.71 6.29 -11.19
C TRP A 90 4.66 7.39 -11.27
N LEU A 91 3.40 7.01 -11.47
CA LEU A 91 2.29 7.97 -11.64
C LEU A 91 1.55 8.29 -10.33
N SER A 92 1.66 7.41 -9.33
CA SER A 92 0.96 7.49 -8.04
C SER A 92 1.82 6.92 -6.91
N ASP A 93 3.11 7.31 -6.88
CA ASP A 93 4.04 6.83 -5.86
C ASP A 93 3.57 7.25 -4.46
N GLY A 94 3.21 6.28 -3.62
CA GLY A 94 2.66 6.55 -2.28
C GLY A 94 1.23 7.13 -2.25
N LEU A 95 0.64 7.55 -3.37
CA LEU A 95 -0.65 8.27 -3.39
C LEU A 95 -1.87 7.35 -3.25
N GLY A 96 -1.71 6.05 -3.51
CA GLY A 96 -2.80 5.07 -3.49
C GLY A 96 -2.61 4.01 -2.40
N PHE A 97 -2.80 2.73 -2.77
CA PHE A 97 -2.62 1.62 -1.83
C PHE A 97 -1.16 1.29 -1.52
N MET A 98 -0.28 1.47 -2.51
CA MET A 98 1.16 1.26 -2.37
C MET A 98 1.77 2.39 -1.55
N ALA A 99 2.59 2.03 -0.56
CA ALA A 99 3.51 2.97 0.05
C ALA A 99 4.62 3.33 -0.95
N ALA A 100 5.17 4.53 -0.80
CA ALA A 100 6.36 4.89 -1.54
C ALA A 100 7.53 4.00 -1.08
N ASP A 101 8.47 3.69 -1.97
CA ASP A 101 9.58 2.80 -1.66
C ASP A 101 10.41 3.33 -0.49
N MET A 102 10.25 2.73 0.69
CA MET A 102 11.06 3.03 1.87
C MET A 102 12.20 2.01 1.95
N VAL A 103 13.40 2.41 1.56
CA VAL A 103 14.61 1.61 1.79
C VAL A 103 14.99 1.71 3.27
N GLU A 104 14.33 0.90 4.10
CA GLU A 104 14.70 0.70 5.49
C GLU A 104 16.03 -0.10 5.56
N LYS A 105 17.12 0.60 5.90
CA LYS A 105 18.40 -0.04 6.21
C LYS A 105 18.33 -0.59 7.63
N SER A 106 18.04 -1.88 7.76
CA SER A 106 18.17 -2.57 9.04
C SER A 106 19.62 -2.45 9.56
N SER A 107 19.81 -1.93 10.77
CA SER A 107 21.12 -1.87 11.46
C SER A 107 21.58 -3.23 12.03
N CYS A 108 20.79 -4.29 11.81
CA CYS A 108 21.05 -5.61 12.39
C CYS A 108 22.26 -6.30 11.71
N ASN A 109 23.33 -6.50 12.48
CA ASN A 109 24.58 -7.11 12.05
C ASN A 109 24.51 -8.64 11.79
N ASN A 110 23.39 -9.33 12.07
CA ASN A 110 23.37 -10.80 12.20
C ASN A 110 22.38 -11.57 11.31
N HIS A 111 22.16 -11.12 10.07
CA HIS A 111 21.34 -11.86 9.08
C HIS A 111 22.16 -12.44 7.91
N ARG A 112 23.34 -12.99 8.17
CA ARG A 112 24.24 -13.50 7.11
C ARG A 112 23.59 -14.59 6.25
N ALA A 113 22.86 -15.55 6.84
CA ALA A 113 22.21 -16.63 6.11
C ALA A 113 21.05 -16.13 5.21
N VAL A 114 20.20 -15.23 5.71
CA VAL A 114 19.09 -14.64 4.95
C VAL A 114 19.62 -13.70 3.86
N ASN A 115 20.63 -12.90 4.17
CA ASN A 115 21.28 -12.03 3.18
C ASN A 115 21.97 -12.84 2.08
N GLN A 116 22.57 -14.00 2.40
CA GLN A 116 23.23 -14.88 1.44
C GLN A 116 22.24 -15.65 0.57
N ALA A 117 21.13 -16.15 1.13
CA ALA A 117 20.05 -16.75 0.35
C ALA A 117 19.39 -15.74 -0.63
N ASN A 118 19.28 -14.48 -0.21
CA ASN A 118 18.77 -13.39 -1.04
C ASN A 118 19.82 -12.81 -2.02
N ALA A 119 21.11 -13.08 -1.84
CA ALA A 119 22.17 -12.59 -2.73
C ALA A 119 22.05 -13.15 -4.16
N ALA A 120 21.43 -14.32 -4.33
CA ALA A 120 21.23 -14.97 -5.62
C ALA A 120 20.16 -14.31 -6.51
N ARG A 121 19.35 -13.38 -5.97
CA ARG A 121 18.21 -12.77 -6.69
C ARG A 121 18.55 -11.42 -7.32
N HIS A 122 19.78 -11.23 -7.80
CA HIS A 122 20.29 -9.95 -8.34
C HIS A 122 19.54 -9.39 -9.57
N LYS A 123 18.62 -10.16 -10.16
CA LYS A 123 17.79 -9.75 -11.30
C LYS A 123 16.40 -9.24 -10.89
N LEU A 124 15.97 -9.45 -9.66
CA LEU A 124 14.64 -9.04 -9.16
C LEU A 124 14.71 -7.69 -8.44
N GLU A 125 13.83 -6.77 -8.81
CA GLU A 125 13.61 -5.50 -8.11
C GLU A 125 12.75 -5.71 -6.85
N SER A 126 11.72 -6.55 -6.97
CA SER A 126 10.86 -6.99 -5.87
C SER A 126 10.78 -8.51 -5.83
N THR A 127 10.76 -9.07 -4.62
CA THR A 127 10.68 -10.52 -4.36
C THR A 127 9.31 -10.95 -3.87
N GLY A 128 8.39 -10.02 -3.70
CA GLY A 128 7.05 -10.26 -3.19
C GLY A 128 6.37 -8.96 -2.81
N ILE A 129 5.11 -9.05 -2.42
CA ILE A 129 4.32 -7.90 -1.98
C ILE A 129 3.65 -8.22 -0.65
N GLY A 130 3.69 -7.27 0.27
CA GLY A 130 2.99 -7.30 1.55
C GLY A 130 1.89 -6.26 1.59
N GLY A 131 0.86 -6.50 2.39
CA GLY A 131 -0.22 -5.53 2.54
C GLY A 131 -1.06 -5.75 3.78
N VAL A 132 -1.75 -4.68 4.17
CA VAL A 132 -2.76 -4.72 5.22
C VAL A 132 -4.14 -4.64 4.58
N ALA A 133 -5.04 -5.50 5.01
CA ALA A 133 -6.44 -5.47 4.62
C ALA A 133 -7.34 -5.41 5.85
N CYS A 134 -8.54 -4.86 5.66
CA CYS A 134 -9.62 -5.01 6.61
C CYS A 134 -9.98 -6.48 6.76
N ALA A 135 -9.91 -7.02 7.97
CA ALA A 135 -10.24 -8.42 8.23
C ALA A 135 -11.74 -8.73 8.08
N ARG A 136 -12.62 -7.71 8.18
CA ARG A 136 -14.08 -7.90 8.01
C ARG A 136 -14.49 -8.07 6.55
N HIS A 137 -13.87 -7.30 5.65
CA HIS A 137 -14.36 -7.16 4.26
C HIS A 137 -13.27 -7.34 3.20
N GLY A 138 -12.03 -7.65 3.59
CA GLY A 138 -10.91 -7.87 2.67
C GLY A 138 -10.44 -6.64 1.89
N CYS A 139 -10.93 -5.44 2.22
CA CYS A 139 -10.53 -4.21 1.53
C CYS A 139 -9.12 -3.79 1.98
N PHE A 140 -8.21 -3.56 1.04
CA PHE A 140 -6.86 -3.08 1.36
C PHE A 140 -6.88 -1.73 2.08
N VAL A 141 -5.95 -1.55 3.01
CA VAL A 141 -5.76 -0.27 3.70
C VAL A 141 -4.95 0.65 2.77
N PRO A 142 -5.41 1.89 2.51
CA PRO A 142 -4.65 2.89 1.79
C PRO A 142 -3.22 3.05 2.34
N HIS A 143 -2.25 3.23 1.45
CA HIS A 143 -0.83 3.43 1.80
C HIS A 143 -0.22 2.35 2.73
N SER A 144 -0.64 1.09 2.59
CA SER A 144 -0.16 -0.01 3.46
C SER A 144 0.45 -1.18 2.71
N MET A 145 0.40 -1.15 1.37
CA MET A 145 0.98 -2.18 0.52
C MET A 145 2.44 -1.84 0.22
N VAL A 146 3.32 -2.82 0.26
CA VAL A 146 4.77 -2.63 0.17
C VAL A 146 5.42 -3.73 -0.66
N ASP A 147 6.41 -3.36 -1.45
CA ASP A 147 7.25 -4.31 -2.16
C ASP A 147 8.37 -4.87 -1.27
N PHE A 148 8.58 -6.18 -1.33
CA PHE A 148 9.65 -6.85 -0.59
C PHE A 148 10.94 -6.81 -1.40
N GLN A 149 11.84 -5.88 -1.07
CA GLN A 149 13.12 -5.75 -1.77
C GLN A 149 14.07 -6.96 -1.59
N LYS A 150 14.03 -7.66 -0.45
CA LYS A 150 14.79 -8.92 -0.22
C LYS A 150 14.08 -9.88 0.75
N GLY A 151 13.15 -10.70 0.27
CA GLY A 151 12.43 -11.66 1.09
C GLY A 151 11.76 -11.03 2.31
N LYS A 152 11.74 -11.73 3.46
CA LYS A 152 11.18 -11.24 4.75
C LYS A 152 12.00 -10.12 5.42
N ARG A 153 12.52 -9.13 4.68
CA ARG A 153 12.94 -7.88 5.34
C ARG A 153 11.69 -7.18 5.87
N GLN A 154 11.78 -6.60 7.06
CA GLN A 154 10.70 -5.80 7.62
C GLN A 154 10.40 -4.67 6.63
N ALA A 155 9.23 -4.73 6.01
CA ALA A 155 8.63 -3.59 5.37
C ALA A 155 7.59 -3.06 6.34
N THR A 156 7.73 -1.80 6.74
CA THR A 156 6.80 -1.15 7.67
C THR A 156 5.51 -0.85 6.92
N CYS A 157 4.52 -1.73 7.01
CA CYS A 157 3.18 -1.40 6.56
C CYS A 157 2.55 -0.42 7.55
N ALA A 158 2.46 0.86 7.18
CA ALA A 158 1.87 1.88 8.03
C ALA A 158 0.34 1.70 8.10
N ILE A 159 -0.20 1.55 9.30
CA ILE A 159 -1.63 1.72 9.56
C ILE A 159 -1.80 3.17 10.04
N PRO A 160 -2.61 4.01 9.38
CA PRO A 160 -2.83 5.38 9.83
C PRO A 160 -3.27 5.39 11.29
N HIS A 161 -2.63 6.20 12.13
CA HIS A 161 -2.93 6.28 13.57
C HIS A 161 -4.39 6.68 13.86
N SER A 162 -5.03 7.43 12.96
CA SER A 162 -6.46 7.75 13.03
C SER A 162 -7.37 6.53 12.85
N ARG A 163 -6.80 5.38 12.47
CA ARG A 163 -7.47 4.11 12.20
C ARG A 163 -7.06 2.97 13.14
N VAL A 164 -6.25 3.26 14.14
CA VAL A 164 -5.88 2.32 15.20
C VAL A 164 -6.71 2.67 16.42
N ASN A 165 -7.84 1.98 16.61
CA ASN A 165 -8.46 1.95 17.94
C ASN A 165 -7.53 1.10 18.81
N HIS A 166 -6.89 1.71 19.79
CA HIS A 166 -6.08 1.00 20.78
C HIS A 166 -7.00 0.13 21.65
N ALA A 167 -7.32 -1.06 21.16
CA ALA A 167 -7.89 -2.14 21.96
C ALA A 167 -6.96 -3.36 21.80
N SER A 168 -6.19 -3.59 22.87
CA SER A 168 -5.34 -4.75 23.18
C SER A 168 -4.16 -5.08 22.24
N LEU A 169 -3.04 -4.36 22.42
CA LEU A 169 -1.77 -5.03 22.70
C LEU A 169 -1.45 -4.79 24.18
N ALA A 170 -2.11 -5.55 25.05
CA ALA A 170 -1.69 -5.73 26.43
C ALA A 170 -1.34 -7.21 26.57
N ASP A 171 -0.04 -7.45 26.77
CA ASP A 171 0.61 -8.59 27.42
C ASP A 171 -0.10 -9.95 27.34
N LYS A 172 0.47 -10.85 26.53
CA LYS A 172 0.75 -12.24 26.92
C LYS A 172 2.04 -12.73 26.26
#